data_AF-A0A368VPE2-F1
#
_entry.id   AF-A0A368VPE2-F1
#
_cell.length_a   1.000
_cell.length_b   1.000
_cell.length_c   1.000
_cell.angle_alpha   90.00
_cell.angle_beta   90.00
_cell.angle_gamma   90.00
#
_symmetry.space_group_name_H-M   'P 1'
#
loop_
_entity.id
_entity.type
_entity.pdbx_description
1 polymer ?
#
loop_
_entity_poly.entity_id
_entity_poly.type
_entity_poly.pdbx_seq_one_letter_code
_entity_poly.pdbx_strand_id
1 'polypeptide(L)'
;MKLFRSFTSRWMEEQLANMSVGDFSMNLSSNGRDHLLMVALKKTISSLKALIRLVNRSSMHLHKKMVDMRSKSELITEQVEGVTATIREIAVGMQDTSEHAHKMADDMAQIHVVLKDVGENNASLVKEALGFSEEVAAGKQEMISSKEQMNRISYESTGIYEGMNELNKALSQITNIVRLIEEISGQTQLLALNANIEAARAGEQGKGFAVVASEISKLAIQTSQATLSINEQIQWVTDNAQGLKTGIDSMQEAVGVGVKTMGASVNKYEEMEAFLGRILIQMKEVDGRFGIITANSSSIADSLNQTSAMIEEAAAGCEEVLASTEIQQENILQINEDIREATRSSLSLRSVVSQFKLPSRSESHPLQKELDRWVECSLGIRSIMVSMIDSRDAEEIRFWHQEKEAMESELAACFRHLEEKSTKGINKGYFDSLRSSWQEFSVVKDQNAKWMLEAEYEKAKQGLINKGRERFKRAIDIANEWMET
;
A
#
# COMPACT_ATOMS: atom_id res chain seq x y z
N MET A 1 -95.00 45.68 -28.19
CA MET A 1 -94.08 45.31 -27.08
C MET A 1 -93.89 43.80 -26.85
N LYS A 2 -94.70 42.89 -27.45
CA LYS A 2 -94.54 41.42 -27.32
C LYS A 2 -93.58 40.75 -28.34
N LEU A 3 -93.24 41.39 -29.46
CA LEU A 3 -92.37 40.79 -30.49
C LEU A 3 -90.87 40.82 -30.14
N PHE A 4 -90.41 41.84 -29.39
CA PHE A 4 -89.00 41.99 -29.01
C PHE A 4 -88.51 41.01 -27.93
N ARG A 5 -89.41 40.38 -27.16
CA ARG A 5 -89.05 39.35 -26.16
C ARG A 5 -88.70 37.99 -26.77
N SER A 6 -89.02 37.74 -28.05
CA SER A 6 -88.79 36.43 -28.70
C SER A 6 -87.38 36.26 -29.29
N PHE A 7 -86.75 37.34 -29.72
CA PHE A 7 -85.48 37.28 -30.46
C PHE A 7 -84.27 37.07 -29.53
N THR A 8 -84.27 37.72 -28.37
CA THR A 8 -83.22 37.56 -27.34
C THR A 8 -83.26 36.19 -26.68
N SER A 9 -84.46 35.62 -26.43
CA SER A 9 -84.61 34.26 -25.89
C SER A 9 -84.05 33.20 -26.84
N ARG A 10 -84.43 33.28 -28.13
CA ARG A 10 -84.02 32.29 -29.15
C ARG A 10 -82.51 32.34 -29.45
N TRP A 11 -81.93 33.54 -29.46
CA TRP A 11 -80.48 33.70 -29.59
C TRP A 11 -79.74 33.11 -28.38
N MET A 12 -80.21 33.37 -27.16
CA MET A 12 -79.61 32.77 -25.96
C MET A 12 -79.75 31.24 -25.94
N GLU A 13 -80.88 30.68 -26.36
CA GLU A 13 -81.08 29.24 -26.50
C GLU A 13 -80.07 28.62 -27.48
N GLU A 14 -79.80 29.27 -28.61
CA GLU A 14 -78.81 28.83 -29.59
C GLU A 14 -77.37 28.89 -29.04
N GLN A 15 -77.01 29.96 -28.31
CA GLN A 15 -75.69 30.06 -27.66
C GLN A 15 -75.53 28.99 -26.57
N LEU A 16 -76.57 28.72 -25.77
CA LEU A 16 -76.55 27.67 -24.76
C LEU A 16 -76.49 26.26 -25.37
N ALA A 17 -77.15 26.03 -26.51
CA ALA A 17 -77.06 24.78 -27.26
C ALA A 17 -75.67 24.54 -27.84
N ASN A 18 -74.99 25.59 -28.33
CA ASN A 18 -73.61 25.49 -28.78
C ASN A 18 -72.64 25.23 -27.60
N MET A 19 -72.87 25.85 -26.45
CA MET A 19 -72.09 25.58 -25.23
C MET A 19 -72.29 24.14 -24.73
N SER A 20 -73.50 23.57 -24.84
CA SER A 20 -73.80 22.23 -24.36
C SER A 20 -73.08 21.14 -25.15
N VAL A 21 -72.75 21.40 -26.41
CA VAL A 21 -71.91 20.54 -27.26
C VAL A 21 -70.41 20.88 -27.17
N GLY A 22 -70.02 21.77 -26.25
CA GLY A 22 -68.62 22.12 -26.00
C GLY A 22 -68.05 23.21 -26.91
N ASP A 23 -68.87 23.89 -27.73
CA ASP A 23 -68.41 25.04 -28.52
C ASP A 23 -68.45 26.32 -27.67
N PHE A 24 -67.27 26.73 -27.21
CA PHE A 24 -67.04 27.99 -26.50
C PHE A 24 -66.41 29.05 -27.42
N SER A 25 -66.35 28.87 -28.74
CA SER A 25 -65.73 29.84 -29.66
C SER A 25 -66.50 31.16 -29.81
N MET A 26 -67.72 31.22 -29.28
CA MET A 26 -68.65 32.33 -29.43
C MET A 26 -68.23 33.60 -28.66
N ASN A 27 -68.64 34.76 -29.18
CA ASN A 27 -68.48 36.07 -28.56
C ASN A 27 -69.86 36.69 -28.29
N LEU A 28 -70.20 36.91 -27.01
CA LEU A 28 -71.50 37.46 -26.62
C LEU A 28 -71.44 39.00 -26.61
N SER A 29 -72.10 39.65 -27.56
CA SER A 29 -72.27 41.11 -27.58
C SER A 29 -73.46 41.55 -26.72
N SER A 30 -73.26 42.50 -25.79
CA SER A 30 -74.29 43.00 -24.88
C SER A 30 -75.07 44.19 -25.45
N ASN A 31 -75.92 43.97 -26.45
CA ASN A 31 -76.83 45.01 -26.95
C ASN A 31 -78.29 44.67 -26.61
N GLY A 32 -78.75 44.98 -25.38
CA GLY A 32 -80.14 44.75 -24.98
C GLY A 32 -80.47 45.01 -23.49
N ARG A 33 -81.79 45.02 -23.17
CA ARG A 33 -82.34 45.33 -21.82
C ARG A 33 -82.13 44.25 -20.76
N ASP A 34 -81.79 43.00 -21.12
CA ASP A 34 -81.46 41.92 -20.17
C ASP A 34 -79.95 41.92 -19.83
N HIS A 35 -79.48 43.06 -19.34
CA HIS A 35 -78.06 43.33 -19.10
C HIS A 35 -77.45 42.39 -18.04
N LEU A 36 -78.22 42.00 -17.01
CA LEU A 36 -77.69 41.21 -15.89
C LEU A 36 -77.37 39.76 -16.29
N LEU A 37 -78.30 39.08 -16.97
CA LEU A 37 -78.14 37.67 -17.36
C LEU A 37 -77.07 37.52 -18.45
N MET A 38 -77.02 38.46 -19.41
CA MET A 38 -75.98 38.49 -20.45
C MET A 38 -74.58 38.71 -19.88
N VAL A 39 -74.43 39.61 -18.90
CA VAL A 39 -73.15 39.83 -18.21
C VAL A 39 -72.75 38.61 -17.40
N ALA A 40 -73.68 38.01 -16.65
CA ALA A 40 -73.42 36.80 -15.88
C ALA A 40 -72.98 35.63 -16.79
N LEU A 41 -73.69 35.41 -17.91
CA LEU A 41 -73.37 34.37 -18.89
C LEU A 41 -72.01 34.62 -19.55
N LYS A 42 -71.71 35.86 -19.95
CA LYS A 42 -70.39 36.24 -20.48
C LYS A 42 -69.28 35.92 -19.49
N LYS A 43 -69.46 36.28 -18.21
CA LYS A 43 -68.49 35.98 -17.15
C LYS A 43 -68.30 34.48 -16.93
N THR A 44 -69.37 33.69 -16.99
CA THR A 44 -69.29 32.22 -16.89
C THR A 44 -68.55 31.61 -18.08
N ILE A 45 -68.82 32.05 -19.31
CA ILE A 45 -68.12 31.59 -20.51
C ILE A 45 -66.63 31.95 -20.46
N SER A 46 -66.30 33.18 -20.08
CA SER A 46 -64.91 33.63 -19.92
C SER A 46 -64.16 32.79 -18.88
N SER A 47 -64.79 32.57 -17.72
CA SER A 47 -64.23 31.72 -16.65
C SER A 47 -63.99 30.28 -17.13
N LEU A 48 -64.95 29.72 -17.87
CA LEU A 48 -64.83 28.35 -18.38
C LEU A 48 -63.75 28.23 -19.48
N LYS A 49 -63.65 29.21 -20.37
CA LYS A 49 -62.55 29.32 -21.35
C LYS A 49 -61.18 29.36 -20.65
N ALA A 50 -61.05 30.16 -19.59
CA ALA A 50 -59.82 30.26 -18.81
C ALA A 50 -59.46 28.94 -18.14
N LEU A 51 -60.44 28.26 -17.53
CA LEU A 51 -60.24 26.94 -16.91
C LEU A 51 -59.82 25.88 -17.94
N ILE A 52 -60.49 25.80 -19.09
CA ILE A 52 -60.16 24.83 -20.14
C ILE A 52 -58.73 25.07 -20.65
N ARG A 53 -58.32 26.34 -20.86
CA ARG A 53 -56.95 26.68 -21.28
C ARG A 53 -55.92 26.31 -20.24
N LEU A 54 -56.19 26.61 -18.96
CA LEU A 54 -55.32 26.26 -17.85
C LEU A 54 -55.11 24.74 -17.78
N VAL A 55 -56.20 23.95 -17.78
CA VAL A 55 -56.13 22.49 -17.72
C VAL A 55 -55.36 21.94 -18.93
N ASN A 56 -55.56 22.49 -20.13
CA ASN A 56 -54.79 22.09 -21.32
C ASN A 56 -53.29 22.30 -21.14
N ARG A 57 -52.89 23.51 -20.70
CA ARG A 57 -51.48 23.87 -20.49
C ARG A 57 -50.84 23.01 -19.40
N SER A 58 -51.51 22.87 -18.26
CA SER A 58 -51.03 22.05 -17.14
C SER A 58 -50.89 20.58 -17.54
N SER A 59 -51.86 20.02 -18.28
CA SER A 59 -51.78 18.66 -18.82
C SER A 59 -50.58 18.50 -19.76
N MET A 60 -50.37 19.42 -20.72
CA MET A 60 -49.22 19.37 -21.62
C MET A 60 -47.88 19.47 -20.87
N HIS A 61 -47.79 20.34 -19.86
CA HIS A 61 -46.59 20.49 -19.05
C HIS A 61 -46.30 19.22 -18.24
N LEU A 62 -47.33 18.65 -17.59
CA LEU A 62 -47.23 17.38 -16.86
C LEU A 62 -46.76 16.24 -17.77
N HIS A 63 -47.32 16.12 -18.97
CA HIS A 63 -46.90 15.10 -19.94
C HIS A 63 -45.41 15.22 -20.27
N LYS A 64 -44.94 16.43 -20.58
CA LYS A 64 -43.52 16.67 -20.88
C LYS A 64 -42.63 16.28 -19.71
N LYS A 65 -43.00 16.65 -18.48
CA LYS A 65 -42.25 16.30 -17.27
C LYS A 65 -42.18 14.79 -17.05
N MET A 66 -43.25 14.05 -17.35
CA MET A 66 -43.24 12.58 -17.24
C MET A 66 -42.33 11.92 -18.29
N VAL A 67 -42.26 12.46 -19.50
CA VAL A 67 -41.29 12.00 -20.52
C VAL A 67 -39.85 12.23 -20.05
N ASP A 68 -39.55 13.42 -19.52
CA ASP A 68 -38.22 13.73 -18.99
C ASP A 68 -37.86 12.81 -17.80
N MET A 69 -38.83 12.53 -16.91
CA MET A 69 -38.65 11.69 -15.73
C MET A 69 -38.43 10.22 -16.09
N ARG A 70 -39.09 9.73 -17.14
CA ARG A 70 -38.86 8.39 -17.69
C ARG A 70 -37.41 8.21 -18.14
N SER A 71 -36.89 9.15 -18.93
CA SER A 71 -35.50 9.09 -19.40
C SER A 71 -34.50 9.09 -18.25
N LYS A 72 -34.78 9.84 -17.17
CA LYS A 72 -33.96 9.82 -15.95
C LYS A 72 -34.04 8.48 -15.22
N SER A 73 -35.21 7.85 -15.14
CA SER A 73 -35.36 6.53 -14.51
C SER A 73 -34.59 5.45 -15.27
N GLU A 74 -34.60 5.50 -16.61
CA GLU A 74 -33.81 4.60 -17.46
C GLU A 74 -32.30 4.77 -17.18
N LEU A 75 -31.81 6.00 -17.07
CA LEU A 75 -30.40 6.27 -16.72
C LEU A 75 -30.02 5.74 -15.33
N ILE A 76 -30.89 5.91 -14.33
CA ILE A 76 -30.61 5.39 -12.97
C ILE A 76 -30.56 3.86 -13.00
N THR A 77 -31.41 3.20 -13.80
CA THR A 77 -31.39 1.74 -13.96
C THR A 77 -30.03 1.25 -14.47
N GLU A 78 -29.49 1.89 -15.51
CA GLU A 78 -28.16 1.58 -16.04
C GLU A 78 -27.05 1.77 -15.00
N GLN A 79 -27.15 2.83 -14.19
CA GLN A 79 -26.18 3.09 -13.10
C GLN A 79 -26.22 2.00 -12.03
N VAL A 80 -27.41 1.54 -11.64
CA VAL A 80 -27.60 0.45 -10.67
C VAL A 80 -27.02 -0.87 -11.18
N GLU A 81 -27.21 -1.18 -12.46
CA GLU A 81 -26.59 -2.35 -13.10
C GLU A 81 -25.05 -2.25 -13.09
N GLY A 82 -24.51 -1.06 -13.38
CA GLY A 82 -23.07 -0.79 -13.33
C GLY A 82 -22.47 -0.94 -11.92
N VAL A 83 -23.15 -0.44 -10.88
CA VAL A 83 -22.74 -0.64 -9.48
C VAL A 83 -22.74 -2.12 -9.13
N THR A 84 -23.77 -2.87 -9.51
CA THR A 84 -23.86 -4.32 -9.27
C THR A 84 -22.72 -5.09 -9.92
N ALA A 85 -22.37 -4.75 -11.17
CA ALA A 85 -21.23 -5.35 -11.86
C ALA A 85 -19.91 -5.08 -11.14
N THR A 86 -19.70 -3.82 -10.71
CA THR A 86 -18.49 -3.41 -9.99
C THR A 86 -18.34 -4.15 -8.66
N ILE A 87 -19.43 -4.34 -7.91
CA ILE A 87 -19.40 -5.09 -6.65
C ILE A 87 -19.05 -6.57 -6.88
N ARG A 88 -19.51 -7.19 -7.98
CA ARG A 88 -19.09 -8.57 -8.31
C ARG A 88 -17.59 -8.66 -8.61
N GLU A 89 -17.05 -7.69 -9.32
CA GLU A 89 -15.61 -7.63 -9.59
C GLU A 89 -14.81 -7.46 -8.29
N ILE A 90 -15.28 -6.60 -7.39
CA ILE A 90 -14.68 -6.42 -6.05
C ILE A 90 -14.71 -7.75 -5.28
N ALA A 91 -15.85 -8.45 -5.27
CA ALA A 91 -15.97 -9.74 -4.56
C ALA A 91 -14.99 -10.79 -5.10
N VAL A 92 -14.80 -10.89 -6.41
CA VAL A 92 -13.79 -11.78 -7.02
C VAL A 92 -12.38 -11.35 -6.61
N GLY A 93 -12.05 -10.07 -6.71
CA GLY A 93 -10.73 -9.56 -6.31
C GLY A 93 -10.41 -9.78 -4.83
N MET A 94 -11.42 -9.73 -3.96
CA MET A 94 -11.29 -10.05 -2.55
C MET A 94 -11.01 -11.53 -2.29
N GLN A 95 -11.68 -12.42 -3.03
CA GLN A 95 -11.43 -13.86 -2.93
C GLN A 95 -9.99 -14.20 -3.35
N ASP A 96 -9.52 -13.63 -4.47
CA ASP A 96 -8.13 -13.79 -4.92
C ASP A 96 -7.14 -13.25 -3.88
N THR A 97 -7.42 -12.08 -3.31
CA THR A 97 -6.59 -11.48 -2.26
C THR A 97 -6.53 -12.35 -1.01
N SER A 98 -7.65 -12.98 -0.63
CA SER A 98 -7.71 -13.91 0.51
C SER A 98 -6.87 -15.16 0.27
N GLU A 99 -6.97 -15.76 -0.92
CA GLU A 99 -6.15 -16.92 -1.28
C GLU A 99 -4.65 -16.58 -1.28
N HIS A 100 -4.28 -15.42 -1.80
CA HIS A 100 -2.89 -14.93 -1.76
C HIS A 100 -2.41 -14.68 -0.34
N ALA A 101 -3.24 -14.09 0.54
CA ALA A 101 -2.89 -13.85 1.93
C ALA A 101 -2.65 -15.17 2.68
N HIS A 102 -3.50 -16.19 2.47
CA HIS A 102 -3.31 -17.52 3.04
C HIS A 102 -2.02 -18.18 2.56
N LYS A 103 -1.74 -18.13 1.26
CA LYS A 103 -0.50 -18.69 0.71
C LYS A 103 0.74 -18.00 1.28
N MET A 104 0.72 -16.67 1.41
CA MET A 104 1.82 -15.94 2.03
C MET A 104 2.01 -16.32 3.50
N ALA A 105 0.93 -16.59 4.24
CA ALA A 105 1.02 -17.02 5.63
C ALA A 105 1.70 -18.39 5.74
N ASP A 106 1.35 -19.33 4.86
CA ASP A 106 2.01 -20.63 4.76
C ASP A 106 3.50 -20.51 4.40
N ASP A 107 3.83 -19.66 3.43
CA ASP A 107 5.21 -19.38 3.03
C ASP A 107 6.02 -18.78 4.20
N MET A 108 5.43 -17.86 4.99
CA MET A 108 6.07 -17.31 6.20
C MET A 108 6.29 -18.38 7.27
N ALA A 109 5.33 -19.28 7.47
CA ALA A 109 5.48 -20.40 8.40
C ALA A 109 6.65 -21.33 7.98
N GLN A 110 6.79 -21.61 6.68
CA GLN A 110 7.92 -22.37 6.16
C GLN A 110 9.25 -21.64 6.34
N ILE A 111 9.30 -20.33 6.09
CA ILE A 111 10.49 -19.51 6.33
C ILE A 111 10.91 -19.60 7.80
N HIS A 112 9.98 -19.54 8.75
CA HIS A 112 10.30 -19.68 10.17
C HIS A 112 10.95 -21.03 10.51
N VAL A 113 10.45 -22.13 9.93
CA VAL A 113 11.05 -23.45 10.11
C VAL A 113 12.48 -23.48 9.56
N VAL A 114 12.68 -23.01 8.32
CA VAL A 114 14.00 -22.99 7.69
C VAL A 114 14.98 -22.11 8.46
N LEU A 115 14.55 -20.93 8.93
CA LEU A 115 15.41 -20.04 9.73
C LEU A 115 15.84 -20.69 11.05
N LYS A 116 14.94 -21.42 11.70
CA LYS A 116 15.26 -22.15 12.92
C LYS A 116 16.31 -23.22 12.65
N ASP A 117 16.10 -24.05 11.63
CA ASP A 117 17.03 -25.12 11.27
C ASP A 117 18.42 -24.57 10.89
N VAL A 118 18.46 -23.49 10.10
CA VAL A 118 19.74 -22.87 9.72
C VAL A 118 20.41 -22.18 10.92
N GLY A 119 19.63 -21.59 11.84
CA GLY A 119 20.14 -21.04 13.10
C GLY A 119 20.79 -22.11 13.98
N GLU A 120 20.14 -23.27 14.14
CA GLU A 120 20.69 -24.42 14.87
C GLU A 120 21.97 -24.96 14.22
N ASN A 121 22.00 -25.07 12.89
CA ASN A 121 23.20 -25.47 12.14
C ASN A 121 24.34 -24.46 12.31
N ASN A 122 24.07 -23.16 12.26
CA ASN A 122 25.07 -22.12 12.47
C ASN A 122 25.65 -22.19 13.89
N ALA A 123 24.80 -22.41 14.90
CA ALA A 123 25.25 -22.60 16.28
C ALA A 123 26.16 -23.84 16.44
N SER A 124 25.84 -24.96 15.77
CA SER A 124 26.70 -26.15 15.74
C SER A 124 28.06 -25.85 15.11
N LEU A 125 28.06 -25.17 13.96
CA LEU A 125 29.29 -24.80 13.25
C LEU A 125 30.17 -23.84 14.06
N VAL A 126 29.58 -22.90 14.81
CA VAL A 126 30.33 -22.04 15.75
C VAL A 126 31.03 -22.88 16.80
N LYS A 127 30.32 -23.86 17.38
CA LYS A 127 30.90 -24.77 18.39
C LYS A 127 32.04 -25.60 17.80
N GLU A 128 31.87 -26.13 16.59
CA GLU A 128 32.92 -26.89 15.88
C GLU A 128 34.14 -26.02 15.56
N ALA A 129 33.93 -24.80 15.07
CA ALA A 129 35.00 -23.86 14.77
C ALA A 129 35.79 -23.45 16.02
N LEU A 130 35.12 -23.28 17.16
CA LEU A 130 35.78 -23.02 18.45
C LEU A 130 36.63 -24.23 18.88
N GLY A 131 36.08 -25.45 18.82
CA GLY A 131 36.83 -26.67 19.14
C GLY A 131 38.06 -26.84 18.24
N PHE A 132 37.91 -26.61 16.93
CA PHE A 132 39.03 -26.68 16.00
C PHE A 132 40.06 -25.57 16.24
N SER A 133 39.64 -24.39 16.70
CA SER A 133 40.56 -23.32 17.12
C SER A 133 41.42 -23.74 18.32
N GLU A 134 40.88 -24.50 19.27
CA GLU A 134 41.64 -25.04 20.39
C GLU A 134 42.67 -26.09 19.91
N GLU A 135 42.28 -26.97 18.98
CA GLU A 135 43.20 -27.96 18.39
C GLU A 135 44.34 -27.30 17.60
N VAL A 136 44.05 -26.26 16.82
CA VAL A 136 45.06 -25.49 16.08
C VAL A 136 46.04 -24.80 17.04
N ALA A 137 45.54 -24.21 18.12
CA ALA A 137 46.39 -23.58 19.14
C ALA A 137 47.28 -24.61 19.86
N ALA A 138 46.73 -25.79 20.19
CA ALA A 138 47.49 -26.88 20.78
C ALA A 138 48.59 -27.40 19.82
N GLY A 139 48.25 -27.66 18.56
CA GLY A 139 49.20 -28.12 17.53
C GLY A 139 50.31 -27.10 17.25
N LYS A 140 49.99 -25.79 17.30
CA LYS A 140 50.98 -24.71 17.24
C LYS A 140 51.96 -24.80 18.40
N GLN A 141 51.46 -24.97 19.63
CA GLN A 141 52.28 -25.05 20.83
C GLN A 141 53.20 -26.29 20.83
N GLU A 142 52.70 -27.44 20.37
CA GLU A 142 53.51 -28.66 20.19
C GLU A 142 54.63 -28.46 19.17
N MET A 143 54.35 -27.75 18.07
CA MET A 143 55.36 -27.43 17.06
C MET A 143 56.42 -26.46 17.58
N ILE A 144 56.04 -25.47 18.39
CA ILE A 144 56.97 -24.56 19.07
C ILE A 144 57.88 -25.36 20.02
N SER A 145 57.31 -26.26 20.83
CA SER A 145 58.09 -27.11 21.74
C SER A 145 59.05 -28.02 20.98
N SER A 146 58.60 -28.62 19.87
CA SER A 146 59.44 -29.45 19.00
C SER A 146 60.61 -28.66 18.39
N LYS A 147 60.38 -27.40 18.01
CA LYS A 147 61.41 -26.50 17.50
C LYS A 147 62.44 -26.17 18.59
N GLU A 148 62.01 -25.94 19.82
CA GLU A 148 62.90 -25.73 20.97
C GLU A 148 63.77 -26.96 21.24
N GLN A 149 63.19 -28.17 21.16
CA GLN A 149 63.96 -29.41 21.30
C GLN A 149 65.02 -29.56 20.19
N MET A 150 64.68 -29.24 18.93
CA MET A 150 65.65 -29.27 17.83
C MET A 150 66.79 -28.27 18.04
N ASN A 151 66.49 -27.06 18.52
CA ASN A 151 67.53 -26.08 18.87
C ASN A 151 68.44 -26.60 19.99
N ARG A 152 67.89 -27.31 20.98
CA ARG A 152 68.67 -27.94 22.04
C ARG A 152 69.57 -29.05 21.50
N ILE A 153 69.08 -29.91 20.61
CA ILE A 153 69.90 -30.92 19.92
C ILE A 153 71.04 -30.24 19.13
N SER A 154 70.76 -29.15 18.42
CA SER A 154 71.78 -28.37 17.70
C SER A 154 72.87 -27.85 18.64
N TYR A 155 72.49 -27.36 19.82
CA TYR A 155 73.41 -26.85 20.83
C TYR A 155 74.27 -27.98 21.41
N GLU A 156 73.65 -29.09 21.83
CA GLU A 156 74.37 -30.26 22.38
C GLU A 156 75.33 -30.87 21.33
N SER A 157 74.90 -30.94 20.06
CA SER A 157 75.74 -31.37 18.94
C SER A 157 77.00 -30.52 18.74
N THR A 158 76.94 -29.22 19.03
CA THR A 158 78.09 -28.32 18.94
C THR A 158 79.13 -28.66 20.02
N GLY A 159 78.69 -29.02 21.23
CA GLY A 159 79.58 -29.49 22.29
C GLY A 159 80.30 -30.80 21.93
N ILE A 160 79.63 -31.72 21.24
CA ILE A 160 80.27 -32.97 20.74
C ILE A 160 81.34 -32.63 19.69
N TYR A 161 81.06 -31.69 18.80
CA TYR A 161 82.01 -31.23 17.78
C TYR A 161 83.29 -30.64 18.41
N GLU A 162 83.14 -29.80 19.43
CA GLU A 162 84.28 -29.25 20.19
C GLU A 162 85.08 -30.36 20.89
N GLY A 163 84.40 -31.32 21.51
CA GLY A 163 85.03 -32.48 22.14
C GLY A 163 85.86 -33.32 21.15
N MET A 164 85.39 -33.49 19.91
CA MET A 164 86.14 -34.19 18.87
C MET A 164 87.36 -33.41 18.38
N ASN A 165 87.27 -32.08 18.31
CA ASN A 165 88.44 -31.26 17.99
C ASN A 165 89.52 -31.36 19.07
N GLU A 166 89.14 -31.35 20.35
CA GLU A 166 90.09 -31.56 21.44
C GLU A 166 90.68 -32.99 21.43
N LEU A 167 89.88 -34.01 21.14
CA LEU A 167 90.37 -35.38 20.97
C LEU A 167 91.42 -35.47 19.84
N ASN A 168 91.14 -34.88 18.68
CA ASN A 168 92.09 -34.86 17.56
C ASN A 168 93.41 -34.13 17.91
N LYS A 169 93.34 -33.03 18.67
CA LYS A 169 94.55 -32.35 19.18
C LYS A 169 95.34 -33.27 20.13
N ALA A 170 94.67 -33.94 21.05
CA ALA A 170 95.30 -34.87 21.98
C ALA A 170 95.95 -36.05 21.24
N LEU A 171 95.27 -36.65 20.26
CA LEU A 171 95.81 -37.73 19.43
C LEU A 171 97.06 -37.28 18.66
N SER A 172 97.04 -36.09 18.05
CA SER A 172 98.20 -35.51 17.36
C SER A 172 99.41 -35.33 18.29
N GLN A 173 99.18 -34.88 19.53
CA GLN A 173 100.24 -34.79 20.54
C GLN A 173 100.80 -36.17 20.89
N ILE A 174 99.94 -37.18 21.05
CA ILE A 174 100.37 -38.56 21.33
C ILE A 174 101.18 -39.11 20.15
N THR A 175 100.74 -38.91 18.89
CA THR A 175 101.49 -39.32 17.70
C THR A 175 102.91 -38.75 17.70
N ASN A 176 103.07 -37.47 18.06
CA ASN A 176 104.40 -36.84 18.15
C ASN A 176 105.29 -37.49 19.22
N ILE A 177 104.72 -37.86 20.38
CA ILE A 177 105.44 -38.57 21.44
C ILE A 177 105.84 -39.98 20.97
N VAL A 178 104.92 -40.71 20.33
CA VAL A 178 105.19 -42.06 19.83
C VAL A 178 106.29 -42.04 18.76
N ARG A 179 106.29 -41.05 17.86
CA ARG A 179 107.36 -40.86 16.88
C ARG A 179 108.71 -40.58 17.55
N LEU A 180 108.73 -39.76 18.59
CA LEU A 180 109.95 -39.53 19.37
C LEU A 180 110.46 -40.81 20.04
N ILE A 181 109.58 -41.64 20.60
CA ILE A 181 109.95 -42.94 21.19
C ILE A 181 110.50 -43.88 20.12
N GLU A 182 109.90 -43.90 18.93
CA GLU A 182 110.37 -44.68 17.79
C GLU A 182 111.77 -44.22 17.34
N GLU A 183 112.01 -42.92 17.24
CA GLU A 183 113.32 -42.33 16.95
C GLU A 183 114.36 -42.72 18.02
N ILE A 184 114.02 -42.62 19.32
CA ILE A 184 114.88 -43.03 20.43
C ILE A 184 115.17 -44.54 20.38
N SER A 185 114.17 -45.36 20.12
CA SER A 185 114.31 -46.81 19.97
C SER A 185 115.24 -47.16 18.81
N GLY A 186 115.09 -46.51 17.65
CA GLY A 186 115.98 -46.67 16.50
C GLY A 186 117.43 -46.26 16.79
N GLN A 187 117.63 -45.14 17.49
CA GLN A 187 118.96 -44.73 17.95
C GLN A 187 119.55 -45.72 18.96
N THR A 188 118.74 -46.22 19.89
CA THR A 188 119.15 -47.21 20.91
C THR A 188 119.52 -48.53 20.24
N GLN A 189 118.79 -48.94 19.22
CA GLN A 189 119.09 -50.13 18.41
C GLN A 189 120.43 -49.99 17.67
N LEU A 190 120.71 -48.81 17.09
CA LEU A 190 122.00 -48.52 16.46
C LEU A 190 123.16 -48.49 17.46
N LEU A 191 122.95 -47.89 18.64
CA LEU A 191 123.92 -47.88 19.74
C LEU A 191 124.23 -49.31 20.22
N ALA A 192 123.20 -50.13 20.41
CA ALA A 192 123.33 -51.52 20.82
C ALA A 192 124.03 -52.37 19.75
N LEU A 193 123.77 -52.13 18.47
CA LEU A 193 124.48 -52.76 17.35
C LEU A 193 125.96 -52.38 17.36
N ASN A 194 126.29 -51.09 17.51
CA ASN A 194 127.67 -50.63 17.59
C ASN A 194 128.40 -51.22 18.81
N ALA A 195 127.72 -51.33 19.95
CA ALA A 195 128.26 -51.97 21.15
C ALA A 195 128.48 -53.48 20.95
N ASN A 196 127.58 -54.18 20.25
CA ASN A 196 127.76 -55.59 19.87
C ASN A 196 128.96 -55.79 18.95
N ILE A 197 129.16 -54.90 17.97
CA ILE A 197 130.31 -54.93 17.06
C ILE A 197 131.63 -54.75 17.84
N GLU A 198 131.68 -53.77 18.75
CA GLU A 198 132.90 -53.48 19.52
C GLU A 198 133.17 -54.57 20.59
N ALA A 199 132.12 -55.16 21.17
CA ALA A 199 132.23 -56.31 22.06
C ALA A 199 132.75 -57.56 21.33
N ALA A 200 132.33 -57.81 20.08
CA ALA A 200 132.89 -58.86 19.23
C ALA A 200 134.37 -58.59 18.88
N ARG A 201 134.75 -57.31 18.72
CA ARG A 201 136.12 -56.87 18.43
C ARG A 201 137.08 -57.07 19.61
N ALA A 202 136.58 -56.98 20.85
CA ALA A 202 137.35 -57.20 22.08
C ALA A 202 137.59 -58.68 22.45
N GLY A 203 137.05 -59.65 21.68
CA GLY A 203 137.28 -61.08 21.87
C GLY A 203 136.76 -61.64 23.21
N GLU A 204 137.53 -62.49 23.89
CA GLU A 204 137.15 -63.14 25.16
C GLU A 204 136.77 -62.12 26.27
N GLN A 205 137.40 -60.94 26.29
CA GLN A 205 137.15 -59.88 27.29
C GLN A 205 135.82 -59.13 27.06
N GLY A 206 135.22 -59.23 25.86
CA GLY A 206 134.00 -58.53 25.48
C GLY A 206 132.70 -59.34 25.67
N LYS A 207 132.77 -60.63 26.05
CA LYS A 207 131.60 -61.54 26.12
C LYS A 207 130.47 -61.02 27.02
N GLY A 208 130.79 -60.47 28.20
CA GLY A 208 129.79 -59.91 29.11
C GLY A 208 129.10 -58.66 28.53
N PHE A 209 129.85 -57.80 27.83
CA PHE A 209 129.33 -56.62 27.14
C PHE A 209 128.45 -56.99 25.93
N ALA A 210 128.81 -58.04 25.18
CA ALA A 210 128.01 -58.54 24.05
C ALA A 210 126.62 -59.04 24.50
N VAL A 211 126.53 -59.71 25.65
CA VAL A 211 125.24 -60.16 26.21
C VAL A 211 124.34 -58.97 26.54
N VAL A 212 124.89 -57.94 27.20
CA VAL A 212 124.15 -56.72 27.54
C VAL A 212 123.72 -55.96 26.28
N ALA A 213 124.61 -55.79 25.31
CA ALA A 213 124.31 -55.11 24.06
C ALA A 213 123.25 -55.86 23.21
N SER A 214 123.28 -57.19 23.18
CA SER A 214 122.22 -58.00 22.57
C SER A 214 120.86 -57.84 23.27
N GLU A 215 120.84 -57.77 24.60
CA GLU A 215 119.59 -57.56 25.36
C GLU A 215 119.02 -56.15 25.15
N ILE A 216 119.88 -55.11 25.12
CA ILE A 216 119.48 -53.74 24.79
C ILE A 216 118.93 -53.67 23.37
N SER A 217 119.57 -54.34 22.40
CA SER A 217 119.07 -54.40 21.02
C SER A 217 117.69 -55.05 20.94
N LYS A 218 117.49 -56.15 21.66
CA LYS A 218 116.19 -56.83 21.73
C LYS A 218 115.11 -55.93 22.34
N LEU A 219 115.42 -55.23 23.44
CA LEU A 219 114.52 -54.25 24.07
C LEU A 219 114.17 -53.09 23.11
N ALA A 220 115.15 -52.60 22.35
CA ALA A 220 114.93 -51.55 21.36
C ALA A 220 113.99 -52.02 20.24
N ILE A 221 114.22 -53.21 19.66
CA ILE A 221 113.31 -53.82 18.67
C ILE A 221 111.90 -54.00 19.23
N GLN A 222 111.76 -54.51 20.46
CA GLN A 222 110.46 -54.66 21.11
C GLN A 222 109.76 -53.31 21.33
N THR A 223 110.52 -52.27 21.69
CA THR A 223 110.00 -50.90 21.82
C THR A 223 109.50 -50.37 20.50
N SER A 224 110.25 -50.58 19.40
CA SER A 224 109.85 -50.18 18.05
C SER A 224 108.57 -50.89 17.58
N GLN A 225 108.45 -52.20 17.83
CA GLN A 225 107.22 -52.95 17.55
C GLN A 225 106.03 -52.47 18.39
N ALA A 226 106.25 -52.13 19.65
CA ALA A 226 105.21 -51.56 20.51
C ALA A 226 104.76 -50.17 20.03
N THR A 227 105.68 -49.30 19.62
CA THR A 227 105.33 -47.99 19.05
C THR A 227 104.56 -48.10 17.73
N LEU A 228 104.90 -49.08 16.88
CA LEU A 228 104.13 -49.37 15.66
C LEU A 228 102.68 -49.78 15.99
N SER A 229 102.50 -50.67 16.96
CA SER A 229 101.16 -51.08 17.41
C SER A 229 100.36 -49.91 17.99
N ILE A 230 101.01 -49.02 18.75
CA ILE A 230 100.38 -47.80 19.28
C ILE A 230 99.99 -46.85 18.14
N ASN A 231 100.84 -46.66 17.14
CA ASN A 231 100.52 -45.84 15.96
C ASN A 231 99.29 -46.37 15.21
N GLU A 232 99.17 -47.69 15.02
CA GLU A 232 97.97 -48.30 14.42
C GLU A 232 96.70 -48.01 15.24
N GLN A 233 96.79 -48.09 16.58
CA GLN A 233 95.66 -47.75 17.45
C GLN A 233 95.30 -46.27 17.36
N ILE A 234 96.29 -45.36 17.34
CA ILE A 234 96.04 -43.92 17.19
C ILE A 234 95.38 -43.61 15.84
N GLN A 235 95.85 -44.25 14.76
CA GLN A 235 95.25 -44.09 13.44
C GLN A 235 93.79 -44.55 13.45
N TRP A 236 93.52 -45.72 14.05
CA TRP A 236 92.15 -46.23 14.19
C TRP A 236 91.25 -45.27 14.98
N VAL A 237 91.72 -44.71 16.11
CA VAL A 237 90.92 -43.73 16.87
C VAL A 237 90.72 -42.43 16.08
N THR A 238 91.75 -41.97 15.36
CA THR A 238 91.67 -40.77 14.49
C THR A 238 90.62 -40.96 13.38
N ASP A 239 90.63 -42.10 12.71
CA ASP A 239 89.67 -42.41 11.64
C ASP A 239 88.23 -42.47 12.19
N ASN A 240 88.03 -43.06 13.38
CA ASN A 240 86.73 -43.08 14.04
C ASN A 240 86.27 -41.66 14.45
N ALA A 241 87.18 -40.82 14.96
CA ALA A 241 86.88 -39.43 15.31
C ALA A 241 86.47 -38.62 14.08
N GLN A 242 87.13 -38.84 12.94
CA GLN A 242 86.77 -38.21 11.67
C GLN A 242 85.41 -38.69 11.16
N GLY A 243 85.12 -40.00 11.24
CA GLY A 243 83.80 -40.54 10.91
C GLY A 243 82.68 -39.96 11.77
N LEU A 244 82.92 -39.81 13.07
CA LEU A 244 81.96 -39.20 14.00
C LEU A 244 81.72 -37.73 13.67
N LYS A 245 82.76 -36.99 13.29
CA LYS A 245 82.65 -35.59 12.85
C LYS A 245 81.74 -35.45 11.63
N THR A 246 81.91 -36.28 10.60
CA THR A 246 81.03 -36.29 9.43
C THR A 246 79.58 -36.62 9.80
N GLY A 247 79.37 -37.53 10.76
CA GLY A 247 78.05 -37.82 11.32
C GLY A 247 77.41 -36.62 12.02
N ILE A 248 78.19 -35.85 12.77
CA ILE A 248 77.75 -34.60 13.43
C ILE A 248 77.41 -33.51 12.41
N ASP A 249 78.23 -33.33 11.37
CA ASP A 249 77.95 -32.35 10.31
C ASP A 249 76.61 -32.66 9.62
N SER A 250 76.38 -33.94 9.31
CA SER A 250 75.11 -34.41 8.71
C SER A 250 73.93 -34.22 9.68
N MET A 251 74.14 -34.42 10.98
CA MET A 251 73.14 -34.19 12.02
C MET A 251 72.77 -32.70 12.11
N GLN A 252 73.76 -31.79 12.09
CA GLN A 252 73.50 -30.35 12.10
C GLN A 252 72.72 -29.89 10.88
N GLU A 253 73.04 -30.41 9.69
CA GLU A 253 72.27 -30.13 8.47
C GLU A 253 70.80 -30.59 8.62
N ALA A 254 70.59 -31.83 9.06
CA ALA A 254 69.25 -32.38 9.29
C ALA A 254 68.45 -31.58 10.32
N VAL A 255 69.09 -31.17 11.43
CA VAL A 255 68.47 -30.32 12.45
C VAL A 255 68.13 -28.94 11.89
N GLY A 256 69.02 -28.33 11.11
CA GLY A 256 68.76 -27.03 10.46
C GLY A 256 67.56 -27.08 9.51
N VAL A 257 67.44 -28.14 8.71
CA VAL A 257 66.26 -28.40 7.88
C VAL A 257 65.01 -28.61 8.74
N GLY A 258 65.13 -29.35 9.84
CA GLY A 258 64.05 -29.58 10.81
C GLY A 258 63.52 -28.27 11.41
N VAL A 259 64.39 -27.42 11.94
CA VAL A 259 64.04 -26.11 12.52
C VAL A 259 63.35 -25.21 11.50
N LYS A 260 63.86 -25.17 10.26
CA LYS A 260 63.24 -24.38 9.17
C LYS A 260 61.84 -24.89 8.85
N THR A 261 61.66 -26.20 8.76
CA THR A 261 60.37 -26.83 8.45
C THR A 261 59.36 -26.60 9.57
N MET A 262 59.77 -26.77 10.83
CA MET A 262 58.93 -26.47 12.00
C MET A 262 58.55 -24.99 12.06
N GLY A 263 59.47 -24.08 11.73
CA GLY A 263 59.17 -22.64 11.63
C GLY A 263 58.11 -22.34 10.57
N ALA A 264 58.18 -22.98 9.40
CA ALA A 264 57.15 -22.86 8.38
C ALA A 264 55.79 -23.40 8.86
N SER A 265 55.78 -24.53 9.59
CA SER A 265 54.56 -25.09 10.18
C SER A 265 53.93 -24.17 11.22
N VAL A 266 54.72 -23.51 12.09
CA VAL A 266 54.20 -22.52 13.05
C VAL A 266 53.49 -21.38 12.32
N ASN A 267 54.08 -20.83 11.25
CA ASN A 267 53.43 -19.79 10.45
C ASN A 267 52.12 -20.29 9.83
N LYS A 268 52.04 -21.57 9.42
CA LYS A 268 50.79 -22.16 8.90
C LYS A 268 49.70 -22.27 9.97
N TYR A 269 50.07 -22.62 11.20
CA TYR A 269 49.11 -22.59 12.31
C TYR A 269 48.61 -21.17 12.60
N GLU A 270 49.46 -20.14 12.53
CA GLU A 270 49.03 -18.74 12.67
C GLU A 270 48.06 -18.29 11.58
N GLU A 271 48.31 -18.69 10.33
CA GLU A 271 47.38 -18.45 9.22
C GLU A 271 46.03 -19.15 9.46
N MET A 272 46.04 -20.36 10.01
CA MET A 272 44.83 -21.11 10.37
C MET A 272 44.05 -20.46 11.53
N GLU A 273 44.72 -20.03 12.61
CA GLU A 273 44.09 -19.28 13.71
C GLU A 273 43.38 -18.02 13.18
N ALA A 274 44.07 -17.24 12.35
CA ALA A 274 43.50 -16.03 11.75
C ALA A 274 42.31 -16.34 10.82
N PHE A 275 42.35 -17.46 10.08
CA PHE A 275 41.26 -17.91 9.24
C PHE A 275 40.03 -18.30 10.07
N LEU A 276 40.22 -19.07 11.15
CA LEU A 276 39.13 -19.46 12.06
C LEU A 276 38.51 -18.25 12.76
N GLY A 277 39.32 -17.28 13.19
CA GLY A 277 38.83 -16.02 13.73
C GLY A 277 37.89 -15.28 12.76
N ARG A 278 38.23 -15.26 11.46
CA ARG A 278 37.34 -14.68 10.43
C ARG A 278 36.04 -15.47 10.25
N ILE A 279 36.11 -16.80 10.26
CA ILE A 279 34.92 -17.66 10.19
C ILE A 279 33.97 -17.37 11.35
N LEU A 280 34.48 -17.29 12.58
CA LEU A 280 33.67 -17.01 13.76
C LEU A 280 32.98 -15.64 13.68
N ILE A 281 33.68 -14.61 13.17
CA ILE A 281 33.07 -13.29 12.94
C ILE A 281 31.95 -13.38 11.90
N GLN A 282 32.17 -14.09 10.79
CA GLN A 282 31.16 -14.27 9.74
C GLN A 282 29.93 -15.03 10.25
N MET A 283 30.11 -16.09 11.05
CA MET A 283 29.02 -16.85 11.65
C MET A 283 28.17 -15.99 12.61
N LYS A 284 28.80 -15.08 13.35
CA LYS A 284 28.09 -14.12 14.21
C LYS A 284 27.29 -13.11 13.39
N GLU A 285 27.82 -12.67 12.25
CA GLU A 285 27.08 -11.79 11.33
C GLU A 285 25.85 -12.50 10.75
N VAL A 286 26.00 -13.77 10.36
CA VAL A 286 24.91 -14.62 9.89
C VAL A 286 23.80 -14.75 10.94
N ASP A 287 24.15 -14.94 12.21
CA ASP A 287 23.20 -14.97 13.32
C ASP A 287 22.39 -13.66 13.44
N GLY A 288 23.09 -12.51 13.35
CA GLY A 288 22.44 -11.19 13.33
C GLY A 288 21.48 -11.03 12.15
N ARG A 289 21.83 -11.56 10.97
CA ARG A 289 20.96 -11.55 9.79
C ARG A 289 19.72 -12.43 10.00
N PHE A 290 19.84 -13.59 10.63
CA PHE A 290 18.67 -14.41 10.97
C PHE A 290 17.72 -13.72 11.94
N GLY A 291 18.24 -12.98 12.91
CA GLY A 291 17.42 -12.15 13.80
C GLY A 291 16.57 -11.13 13.02
N ILE A 292 17.16 -10.44 12.05
CA ILE A 292 16.46 -9.48 11.19
C ILE A 292 15.39 -10.17 10.33
N ILE A 293 15.71 -11.30 9.70
CA ILE A 293 14.75 -12.01 8.85
C ILE A 293 13.57 -12.54 9.69
N THR A 294 13.84 -13.04 10.90
CA THR A 294 12.80 -13.51 11.83
C THR A 294 11.86 -12.38 12.22
N ALA A 295 12.39 -11.20 12.54
CA ALA A 295 11.57 -10.02 12.85
C ALA A 295 10.71 -9.58 11.66
N ASN A 296 11.29 -9.54 10.46
CA ASN A 296 10.55 -9.20 9.24
C ASN A 296 9.45 -10.20 8.94
N SER A 297 9.72 -11.50 9.08
CA SER A 297 8.75 -12.58 8.89
C SER A 297 7.55 -12.42 9.83
N SER A 298 7.81 -12.12 11.12
CA SER A 298 6.74 -11.82 12.09
C SER A 298 5.92 -10.59 11.69
N SER A 299 6.57 -9.51 11.25
CA SER A 299 5.86 -8.30 10.81
C SER A 299 5.01 -8.54 9.57
N ILE A 300 5.45 -9.41 8.65
CA ILE A 300 4.65 -9.82 7.49
C ILE A 300 3.44 -10.64 7.94
N ALA A 301 3.60 -11.57 8.88
CA ALA A 301 2.49 -12.34 9.43
C ALA A 301 1.43 -11.44 10.08
N ASP A 302 1.84 -10.41 10.82
CA ASP A 302 0.92 -9.42 11.39
C ASP A 302 0.18 -8.63 10.29
N SER A 303 0.90 -8.24 9.24
CA SER A 303 0.31 -7.53 8.09
C SER A 303 -0.70 -8.40 7.33
N LEU A 304 -0.46 -9.71 7.27
CA LEU A 304 -1.41 -10.66 6.68
C LEU A 304 -2.67 -10.80 7.52
N ASN A 305 -2.55 -10.85 8.85
CA ASN A 305 -3.72 -10.83 9.75
C ASN A 305 -4.55 -9.56 9.56
N GLN A 306 -3.90 -8.40 9.42
CA GLN A 306 -4.60 -7.14 9.13
C GLN A 306 -5.27 -7.17 7.74
N THR A 307 -4.63 -7.80 6.75
CA THR A 307 -5.19 -7.95 5.40
C THR A 307 -6.45 -8.81 5.43
N SER A 308 -6.46 -9.91 6.19
CA SER A 308 -7.66 -10.73 6.39
C SER A 308 -8.80 -9.94 7.02
N ALA A 309 -8.52 -9.11 8.03
CA ALA A 309 -9.54 -8.25 8.64
C ALA A 309 -10.10 -7.23 7.65
N MET A 310 -9.26 -6.63 6.80
CA MET A 310 -9.71 -5.70 5.75
C MET A 310 -10.57 -6.40 4.69
N ILE A 311 -10.28 -7.66 4.36
CA ILE A 311 -11.12 -8.45 3.45
C ILE A 311 -12.50 -8.68 4.07
N GLU A 312 -12.58 -9.04 5.34
CA GLU A 312 -13.87 -9.21 6.03
C GLU A 312 -14.67 -7.89 6.06
N GLU A 313 -14.03 -6.77 6.35
CA GLU A 313 -14.66 -5.45 6.35
C GLU A 313 -15.16 -5.05 4.95
N ALA A 314 -14.34 -5.27 3.91
CA ALA A 314 -14.74 -5.04 2.54
C ALA A 314 -15.91 -5.93 2.11
N ALA A 315 -16.03 -7.14 2.67
CA ALA A 315 -17.10 -8.08 2.33
C ALA A 315 -18.42 -7.56 2.88
N ALA A 316 -18.42 -7.17 4.15
CA ALA A 316 -19.55 -6.53 4.78
C ALA A 316 -19.97 -5.25 4.04
N GLY A 317 -19.01 -4.42 3.63
CA GLY A 317 -19.28 -3.23 2.81
C GLY A 317 -19.91 -3.56 1.46
N CYS A 318 -19.46 -4.62 0.79
CA CYS A 318 -20.07 -5.08 -0.47
C CYS A 318 -21.51 -5.58 -0.26
N GLU A 319 -21.77 -6.32 0.81
CA GLU A 319 -23.12 -6.77 1.16
C GLU A 319 -24.07 -5.59 1.43
N GLU A 320 -23.61 -4.56 2.14
CA GLU A 320 -24.39 -3.35 2.40
C GLU A 320 -24.71 -2.59 1.11
N VAL A 321 -23.72 -2.45 0.21
CA VAL A 321 -23.94 -1.81 -1.09
C VAL A 321 -24.91 -2.62 -1.94
N LEU A 322 -24.84 -3.94 -1.95
CA LEU A 322 -25.79 -4.80 -2.67
C LEU A 322 -27.21 -4.62 -2.13
N ALA A 323 -27.41 -4.63 -0.81
CA ALA A 323 -28.71 -4.41 -0.20
C ALA A 323 -29.29 -3.02 -0.57
N SER A 324 -28.46 -1.98 -0.55
CA SER A 324 -28.85 -0.64 -0.99
C SER A 324 -29.25 -0.60 -2.48
N THR A 325 -28.51 -1.34 -3.32
CA THR A 325 -28.75 -1.47 -4.75
C THR A 325 -30.08 -2.19 -5.03
N GLU A 326 -30.43 -3.22 -4.27
CA GLU A 326 -31.73 -3.90 -4.34
C GLU A 326 -32.90 -2.97 -3.98
N ILE A 327 -32.76 -2.19 -2.89
CA ILE A 327 -33.75 -1.18 -2.51
C ILE A 327 -33.90 -0.11 -3.60
N GLN A 328 -32.79 0.32 -4.20
CA GLN A 328 -32.82 1.29 -5.29
C GLN A 328 -33.55 0.76 -6.52
N GLN A 329 -33.36 -0.52 -6.86
CA GLN A 329 -34.10 -1.18 -7.94
C GLN A 329 -35.61 -1.19 -7.68
N GLU A 330 -36.04 -1.48 -6.45
CA GLU A 330 -37.46 -1.42 -6.06
C GLU A 330 -38.03 0.00 -6.21
N ASN A 331 -37.31 1.01 -5.74
CA ASN A 331 -37.71 2.41 -5.88
C ASN A 331 -37.84 2.84 -7.35
N ILE A 332 -36.96 2.36 -8.23
CA ILE A 332 -37.02 2.61 -9.68
C ILE A 332 -38.28 2.00 -10.28
N LEU A 333 -38.67 0.79 -9.86
CA LEU A 333 -39.91 0.15 -10.31
C LEU A 333 -41.13 0.97 -9.90
N GLN A 334 -41.17 1.47 -8.66
CA GLN A 334 -42.25 2.32 -8.17
C GLN A 334 -42.32 3.64 -8.94
N ILE A 335 -41.19 4.32 -9.13
CA ILE A 335 -41.10 5.56 -9.92
C ILE A 335 -41.63 5.35 -11.34
N ASN A 336 -41.28 4.23 -11.97
CA ASN A 336 -41.77 3.91 -13.32
C ASN A 336 -43.28 3.71 -13.37
N GLU A 337 -43.90 3.16 -12.33
CA GLU A 337 -45.34 3.04 -12.26
C GLU A 337 -46.02 4.40 -12.04
N ASP A 338 -45.48 5.24 -11.15
CA ASP A 338 -45.97 6.60 -10.91
C ASP A 338 -45.91 7.45 -12.19
N ILE A 339 -44.82 7.33 -12.96
CA ILE A 339 -44.67 8.00 -14.27
C ILE A 339 -45.76 7.55 -15.25
N ARG A 340 -46.08 6.25 -15.29
CA ARG A 340 -47.14 5.71 -16.17
C ARG A 340 -48.51 6.24 -15.76
N GLU A 341 -48.82 6.24 -14.47
CA GLU A 341 -50.08 6.74 -13.95
C GLU A 341 -50.25 8.24 -14.24
N ALA A 342 -49.23 9.05 -13.92
CA ALA A 342 -49.25 10.49 -14.19
C ALA A 342 -49.34 10.80 -15.69
N THR A 343 -48.68 10.01 -16.54
CA THR A 343 -48.80 10.11 -18.00
C THR A 343 -50.23 9.82 -18.45
N ARG A 344 -50.85 8.75 -17.94
CA ARG A 344 -52.25 8.40 -18.26
C ARG A 344 -53.20 9.52 -17.82
N SER A 345 -53.05 10.04 -16.60
CA SER A 345 -53.86 11.13 -16.07
C SER A 345 -53.72 12.41 -16.90
N SER A 346 -52.49 12.77 -17.29
CA SER A 346 -52.24 13.90 -18.18
C SER A 346 -52.93 13.72 -19.54
N LEU A 347 -52.80 12.54 -20.18
CA LEU A 347 -53.42 12.26 -21.47
C LEU A 347 -54.95 12.28 -21.39
N SER A 348 -55.53 11.74 -20.31
CA SER A 348 -56.97 11.80 -20.05
C SER A 348 -57.47 13.25 -19.92
N LEU A 349 -56.78 14.10 -19.16
CA LEU A 349 -57.11 15.53 -19.06
C LEU A 349 -57.05 16.21 -20.43
N ARG A 350 -56.03 15.91 -21.23
CA ARG A 350 -55.91 16.45 -22.60
C ARG A 350 -57.05 16.00 -23.48
N SER A 351 -57.45 14.72 -23.39
CA SER A 351 -58.57 14.17 -24.13
C SER A 351 -59.88 14.86 -23.77
N VAL A 352 -60.15 15.09 -22.48
CA VAL A 352 -61.33 15.82 -22.01
C VAL A 352 -61.31 17.26 -22.52
N VAL A 353 -60.18 17.95 -22.40
CA VAL A 353 -60.05 19.34 -22.86
C VAL A 353 -60.22 19.46 -24.38
N SER A 354 -59.74 18.48 -25.16
CA SER A 354 -59.82 18.51 -26.63
C SER A 354 -61.25 18.47 -27.18
N GLN A 355 -62.23 18.06 -26.38
CA GLN A 355 -63.65 18.08 -26.76
C GLN A 355 -64.22 19.50 -26.80
N PHE A 356 -63.56 20.47 -26.16
CA PHE A 356 -64.00 21.84 -26.12
C PHE A 356 -63.38 22.67 -27.24
N LYS A 357 -64.23 23.31 -28.04
CA LYS A 357 -63.79 24.22 -29.09
C LYS A 357 -63.65 25.63 -28.53
N LEU A 358 -62.43 26.14 -28.58
CA LEU A 358 -62.09 27.51 -28.15
C LEU A 358 -61.92 28.41 -29.37
N PRO A 359 -62.12 29.73 -29.25
CA PRO A 359 -61.88 30.64 -30.37
C PRO A 359 -60.42 30.55 -30.80
N SER A 360 -60.19 30.46 -32.12
CA SER A 360 -58.85 30.57 -32.70
C SER A 360 -58.23 31.89 -32.25
N ARG A 361 -57.00 31.86 -31.73
CA ARG A 361 -56.27 33.08 -31.31
C ARG A 361 -56.08 34.01 -32.52
N SER A 362 -57.02 34.93 -32.71
CA SER A 362 -56.85 36.10 -33.56
C SER A 362 -56.14 37.16 -32.72
N GLU A 363 -54.85 37.36 -32.99
CA GLU A 363 -53.94 38.33 -32.35
C GLU A 363 -53.82 38.16 -30.82
N SER A 364 -52.73 37.53 -30.39
CA SER A 364 -52.36 37.48 -28.96
C SER A 364 -52.25 38.91 -28.42
N HIS A 365 -53.02 39.23 -27.39
CA HIS A 365 -52.86 40.47 -26.62
C HIS A 365 -51.36 40.76 -26.39
N PRO A 366 -50.87 42.00 -26.55
CA PRO A 366 -49.44 42.31 -26.49
C PRO A 366 -48.74 41.84 -25.19
N LEU A 367 -49.51 41.69 -24.11
CA LEU A 367 -49.06 41.24 -22.78
C LEU A 367 -49.51 39.81 -22.44
N GLN A 368 -50.04 39.05 -23.40
CA GLN A 368 -50.63 37.74 -23.16
C GLN A 368 -49.67 36.78 -22.45
N LYS A 369 -48.38 36.80 -22.81
CA LYS A 369 -47.36 35.92 -22.24
C LYS A 369 -47.12 36.25 -20.76
N GLU A 370 -47.06 37.54 -20.42
CA GLU A 370 -46.83 38.04 -19.07
C GLU A 370 -48.05 37.84 -18.18
N LEU A 371 -49.25 38.04 -18.74
CA LEU A 371 -50.52 37.75 -18.06
C LEU A 371 -50.69 36.25 -17.83
N ASP A 372 -50.40 35.41 -18.83
CA ASP A 372 -50.44 33.95 -18.68
C ASP A 372 -49.47 33.49 -17.59
N ARG A 373 -48.24 34.01 -17.57
CA ARG A 373 -47.25 33.70 -16.54
C ARG A 373 -47.68 34.17 -15.15
N TRP A 374 -48.23 35.37 -15.05
CA TRP A 374 -48.77 35.88 -13.79
C TRP A 374 -49.93 35.00 -13.28
N VAL A 375 -50.86 34.62 -14.16
CA VAL A 375 -51.97 33.72 -13.83
C VAL A 375 -51.43 32.37 -13.34
N GLU A 376 -50.43 31.80 -14.02
CA GLU A 376 -49.79 30.55 -13.60
C GLU A 376 -49.15 30.64 -12.20
N CYS A 377 -48.31 31.64 -11.95
CA CYS A 377 -47.71 31.86 -10.63
C CYS A 377 -48.78 32.10 -9.55
N SER A 378 -49.82 32.86 -9.86
CA SER A 378 -50.91 33.17 -8.93
C SER A 378 -51.71 31.93 -8.52
N LEU A 379 -51.99 31.04 -9.49
CA LEU A 379 -52.65 29.76 -9.26
C LEU A 379 -51.74 28.78 -8.52
N GLY A 380 -50.43 28.79 -8.81
CA GLY A 380 -49.42 28.05 -8.06
C GLY A 380 -49.42 28.41 -6.59
N ILE A 381 -49.35 29.70 -6.26
CA ILE A 381 -49.47 30.20 -4.87
C ILE A 381 -50.79 29.74 -4.26
N ARG A 382 -51.90 29.84 -5.00
CA ARG A 382 -53.20 29.40 -4.48
C ARG A 382 -53.24 27.90 -4.19
N SER A 383 -52.61 27.08 -5.03
CA SER A 383 -52.51 25.62 -4.88
C SER A 383 -51.65 25.23 -3.68
N ILE A 384 -50.50 25.89 -3.52
CA ILE A 384 -49.63 25.73 -2.34
C ILE A 384 -50.42 26.07 -1.07
N MET A 385 -51.18 27.17 -1.07
CA MET A 385 -52.02 27.54 0.06
C MET A 385 -53.15 26.55 0.35
N VAL A 386 -53.69 25.85 -0.65
CA VAL A 386 -54.66 24.74 -0.41
C VAL A 386 -53.94 23.57 0.24
N SER A 387 -52.83 23.13 -0.35
CA SER A 387 -52.05 21.98 0.12
C SER A 387 -51.56 22.17 1.55
N MET A 388 -51.10 23.39 1.86
CA MET A 388 -50.73 23.79 3.20
C MET A 388 -51.89 23.65 4.18
N ILE A 389 -53.10 24.09 3.83
CA ILE A 389 -54.30 24.01 4.71
C ILE A 389 -54.81 22.58 4.92
N ASP A 390 -54.67 21.74 3.90
CA ASP A 390 -55.10 20.35 3.96
C ASP A 390 -54.13 19.48 4.79
N SER A 391 -52.89 19.94 4.99
CA SER A 391 -51.93 19.27 5.87
C SER A 391 -52.18 19.56 7.35
N ARG A 392 -51.74 18.62 8.18
CA ARG A 392 -51.64 18.72 9.65
C ARG A 392 -50.21 18.47 10.14
N ASP A 393 -49.29 18.20 9.22
CA ASP A 393 -47.89 17.93 9.51
C ASP A 393 -47.09 19.25 9.53
N ALA A 394 -46.36 19.50 10.61
CA ALA A 394 -45.62 20.74 10.79
C ALA A 394 -44.44 20.91 9.81
N GLU A 395 -43.81 19.81 9.37
CA GLU A 395 -42.74 19.83 8.37
C GLU A 395 -43.30 20.09 6.97
N GLU A 396 -44.39 19.44 6.59
CA GLU A 396 -45.06 19.72 5.32
C GLU A 396 -45.54 21.17 5.25
N ILE A 397 -46.10 21.70 6.34
CA ILE A 397 -46.54 23.10 6.41
C ILE A 397 -45.34 24.06 6.22
N ARG A 398 -44.18 23.77 6.83
CA ARG A 398 -42.97 24.57 6.63
C ARG A 398 -42.45 24.48 5.20
N PHE A 399 -42.46 23.28 4.61
CA PHE A 399 -42.10 23.08 3.20
C PHE A 399 -43.00 23.90 2.28
N TRP A 400 -44.32 23.78 2.41
CA TRP A 400 -45.27 24.56 1.62
C TRP A 400 -45.13 26.07 1.85
N HIS A 401 -44.76 26.50 3.06
CA HIS A 401 -44.48 27.90 3.32
C HIS A 401 -43.26 28.41 2.53
N GLN A 402 -42.17 27.65 2.48
CA GLN A 402 -40.99 27.99 1.69
C GLN A 402 -41.30 28.01 0.19
N GLU A 403 -42.03 27.01 -0.31
CA GLU A 403 -42.48 26.97 -1.72
C GLU A 403 -43.38 28.18 -2.06
N LYS A 404 -44.23 28.60 -1.12
CA LYS A 404 -45.05 29.81 -1.26
C LYS A 404 -44.16 31.06 -1.40
N GLU A 405 -43.15 31.22 -0.56
CA GLU A 405 -42.22 32.37 -0.62
C GLU A 405 -41.40 32.38 -1.92
N ALA A 406 -40.95 31.22 -2.39
CA ALA A 406 -40.25 31.09 -3.67
C ALA A 406 -41.15 31.51 -4.84
N MET A 407 -42.39 31.01 -4.88
CA MET A 407 -43.36 31.35 -5.92
C MET A 407 -43.79 32.83 -5.86
N GLU A 408 -43.81 33.44 -4.66
CA GLU A 408 -44.05 34.87 -4.49
C GLU A 408 -42.93 35.73 -5.09
N SER A 409 -41.68 35.29 -5.00
CA SER A 409 -40.54 35.95 -5.66
C SER A 409 -40.70 35.92 -7.19
N GLU A 410 -41.12 34.78 -7.74
CA GLU A 410 -41.41 34.67 -9.18
C GLU A 410 -42.59 35.55 -9.61
N LEU A 411 -43.66 35.58 -8.82
CA LEU A 411 -44.81 36.43 -9.10
C LEU A 411 -44.45 37.92 -9.02
N ALA A 412 -43.59 38.32 -8.08
CA ALA A 412 -43.09 39.69 -7.98
C ALA A 412 -42.32 40.08 -9.25
N ALA A 413 -41.53 39.18 -9.83
CA ALA A 413 -40.90 39.39 -11.14
C ALA A 413 -41.94 39.55 -12.25
N CYS A 414 -43.02 38.76 -12.24
CA CYS A 414 -44.12 38.91 -13.20
C CYS A 414 -44.79 40.28 -13.09
N PHE A 415 -45.06 40.77 -11.88
CA PHE A 415 -45.61 42.11 -11.66
C PHE A 415 -44.71 43.22 -12.20
N ARG A 416 -43.38 43.13 -12.00
CA ARG A 416 -42.44 44.12 -12.57
C ARG A 416 -42.53 44.19 -14.09
N HIS A 417 -42.55 43.03 -14.76
CA HIS A 417 -42.67 42.99 -16.21
C HIS A 417 -44.03 43.48 -16.73
N LEU A 418 -45.11 43.21 -16.00
CA LEU A 418 -46.42 43.77 -16.33
C LEU A 418 -46.44 45.29 -16.15
N GLU A 419 -45.81 45.83 -15.11
CA GLU A 419 -45.70 47.27 -14.85
C GLU A 419 -44.93 47.99 -15.97
N GLU A 420 -43.76 47.45 -16.35
CA GLU A 420 -42.90 47.98 -17.42
C GLU A 420 -43.63 48.07 -18.76
N LYS A 421 -44.53 47.13 -19.04
CA LYS A 421 -45.23 47.04 -20.32
C LYS A 421 -46.62 47.69 -20.34
N SER A 422 -47.14 48.12 -19.18
CA SER A 422 -48.48 48.68 -19.02
C SER A 422 -48.46 50.20 -18.77
N THR A 423 -47.72 50.96 -19.58
CA THR A 423 -47.32 52.33 -19.24
C THR A 423 -48.35 53.42 -19.57
N LYS A 424 -49.33 53.20 -20.47
CA LYS A 424 -50.34 54.19 -20.88
C LYS A 424 -51.70 53.56 -21.24
N GLY A 425 -52.76 54.35 -21.15
CA GLY A 425 -54.11 53.98 -21.60
C GLY A 425 -54.78 52.91 -20.75
N ILE A 426 -55.61 52.08 -21.38
CA ILE A 426 -56.45 51.06 -20.74
C ILE A 426 -55.61 50.01 -19.97
N ASN A 427 -54.44 49.62 -20.50
CA ASN A 427 -53.53 48.66 -19.87
C ASN A 427 -53.02 49.11 -18.49
N LYS A 428 -52.76 50.41 -18.30
CA LYS A 428 -52.33 50.93 -16.99
C LYS A 428 -53.44 50.82 -15.95
N GLY A 429 -54.68 51.10 -16.35
CA GLY A 429 -55.85 50.96 -15.48
C GLY A 429 -56.09 49.51 -15.03
N TYR A 430 -55.96 48.54 -15.94
CA TYR A 430 -56.05 47.12 -15.59
C TYR A 430 -54.90 46.67 -14.70
N PHE A 431 -53.67 47.10 -14.96
CA PHE A 431 -52.51 46.80 -14.11
C PHE A 431 -52.70 47.32 -12.68
N ASP A 432 -53.07 48.59 -12.51
CA ASP A 432 -53.27 49.19 -11.19
C ASP A 432 -54.40 48.48 -10.41
N SER A 433 -55.48 48.11 -11.12
CA SER A 433 -56.59 47.33 -10.57
C SER A 433 -56.15 45.91 -10.16
N LEU A 434 -55.36 45.24 -11.00
CA LEU A 434 -54.82 43.90 -10.73
C LEU A 434 -53.89 43.92 -9.52
N ARG A 435 -52.98 44.90 -9.46
CA ARG A 435 -52.03 45.10 -8.37
C ARG A 435 -52.76 45.34 -7.04
N SER A 436 -53.74 46.25 -7.04
CA SER A 436 -54.54 46.55 -5.84
C SER A 436 -55.32 45.31 -5.37
N SER A 437 -56.02 44.63 -6.27
CA SER A 437 -56.77 43.41 -5.91
C SER A 437 -55.86 42.28 -5.43
N TRP A 438 -54.65 42.15 -5.99
CA TRP A 438 -53.69 41.15 -5.53
C TRP A 438 -53.11 41.48 -4.16
N GLN A 439 -52.82 42.76 -3.88
CA GLN A 439 -52.38 43.19 -2.54
C GLN A 439 -53.40 42.84 -1.46
N GLU A 440 -54.70 43.02 -1.75
CA GLU A 440 -55.76 42.60 -0.83
C GLU A 440 -55.74 41.09 -0.57
N PHE A 441 -55.49 40.28 -1.61
CA PHE A 441 -55.34 38.84 -1.47
C PHE A 441 -54.08 38.49 -0.67
N SER A 442 -52.96 39.15 -0.92
CA SER A 442 -51.69 38.93 -0.22
C SER A 442 -51.82 39.06 1.30
N VAL A 443 -52.50 40.10 1.79
CA VAL A 443 -52.75 40.28 3.23
C VAL A 443 -53.47 39.07 3.83
N VAL A 444 -54.46 38.53 3.13
CA VAL A 444 -55.21 37.36 3.60
C VAL A 444 -54.36 36.10 3.49
N LYS A 445 -53.63 35.92 2.38
CA LYS A 445 -52.70 34.81 2.19
C LYS A 445 -51.66 34.73 3.31
N ASP A 446 -50.99 35.83 3.62
CA ASP A 446 -49.92 35.86 4.61
C ASP A 446 -50.44 35.65 6.02
N GLN A 447 -51.61 36.20 6.34
CA GLN A 447 -52.27 35.92 7.60
C GLN A 447 -52.67 34.43 7.74
N ASN A 448 -53.14 33.80 6.66
CA ASN A 448 -53.46 32.38 6.66
C ASN A 448 -52.21 31.51 6.80
N ALA A 449 -51.12 31.84 6.11
CA ALA A 449 -49.85 31.12 6.25
C ALA A 449 -49.31 31.22 7.69
N LYS A 450 -49.42 32.41 8.31
CA LYS A 450 -49.09 32.61 9.72
C LYS A 450 -49.93 31.73 10.64
N TRP A 451 -51.25 31.72 10.46
CA TRP A 451 -52.13 30.84 11.23
C TRP A 451 -51.80 29.36 11.07
N MET A 452 -51.44 28.91 9.87
CA MET A 452 -51.00 27.53 9.64
C MET A 452 -49.69 27.20 10.39
N LEU A 453 -48.72 28.12 10.41
CA LEU A 453 -47.48 27.95 11.17
C LEU A 453 -47.70 27.99 12.69
N GLU A 454 -48.72 28.72 13.15
CA GLU A 454 -49.14 28.82 14.56
C GLU A 454 -50.11 27.70 14.98
N ALA A 455 -50.35 26.70 14.12
CA ALA A 455 -51.29 25.60 14.33
C ALA A 455 -52.77 26.03 14.53
N GLU A 456 -53.15 27.22 14.06
CA GLU A 456 -54.52 27.75 14.05
C GLU A 456 -55.31 27.29 12.80
N TYR A 457 -55.39 25.97 12.57
CA TYR A 457 -55.86 25.38 11.30
C TYR A 457 -57.28 25.79 10.88
N GLU A 458 -58.25 25.78 11.80
CA GLU A 458 -59.64 26.12 11.46
C GLU A 458 -59.81 27.60 11.12
N LYS A 459 -59.03 28.48 11.78
CA LYS A 459 -59.01 29.91 11.44
C LYS A 459 -58.39 30.12 10.05
N ALA A 460 -57.29 29.43 9.74
CA ALA A 460 -56.68 29.44 8.41
C ALA A 460 -57.65 28.94 7.31
N LYS A 461 -58.35 27.84 7.57
CA LYS A 461 -59.33 27.28 6.64
C LYS A 461 -60.47 28.25 6.35
N GLN A 462 -61.07 28.84 7.38
CA GLN A 462 -62.14 29.83 7.22
C GLN A 462 -61.64 31.12 6.54
N GLY A 463 -60.42 31.56 6.86
CA GLY A 463 -59.80 32.73 6.26
C GLY A 463 -59.60 32.60 4.76
N LEU A 464 -59.11 31.44 4.31
CA LEU A 464 -58.85 31.19 2.88
C LEU A 464 -60.14 30.90 2.09
N ILE A 465 -61.10 30.16 2.65
CA ILE A 465 -62.35 29.79 1.96
C ILE A 465 -63.28 31.00 1.75
N ASN A 466 -63.33 31.92 2.72
CA ASN A 466 -64.22 33.08 2.65
C ASN A 466 -63.52 34.26 1.96
N LYS A 467 -62.73 35.02 2.73
CA LYS A 467 -62.09 36.27 2.27
C LYS A 467 -61.01 36.01 1.22
N GLY A 468 -60.24 34.94 1.36
CA GLY A 468 -59.17 34.58 0.44
C GLY A 468 -59.69 34.23 -0.95
N ARG A 469 -60.74 33.40 -1.03
CA ARG A 469 -61.38 32.99 -2.28
C ARG A 469 -61.94 34.18 -3.07
N GLU A 470 -62.68 35.07 -2.41
CA GLU A 470 -63.28 36.22 -3.07
C GLU A 470 -62.23 37.18 -3.62
N ARG A 471 -61.21 37.50 -2.81
CA ARG A 471 -60.12 38.42 -3.21
C ARG A 471 -59.26 37.84 -4.32
N PHE A 472 -58.93 36.55 -4.24
CA PHE A 472 -58.23 35.84 -5.31
C PHE A 472 -59.04 35.86 -6.61
N LYS A 473 -60.33 35.53 -6.53
CA LYS A 473 -61.22 35.53 -7.68
C LYS A 473 -61.31 36.90 -8.34
N ARG A 474 -61.38 37.99 -7.56
CA ARG A 474 -61.35 39.36 -8.10
C ARG A 474 -60.07 39.63 -8.91
N ALA A 475 -58.91 39.24 -8.41
CA ALA A 475 -57.65 39.43 -9.12
C ALA A 475 -57.60 38.61 -10.43
N ILE A 476 -58.06 37.36 -10.39
CA ILE A 476 -58.16 36.51 -11.58
C ILE A 476 -59.17 37.05 -12.60
N ASP A 477 -60.34 37.52 -12.14
CA ASP A 477 -61.35 38.14 -13.00
C ASP A 477 -60.78 39.37 -13.72
N ILE A 478 -60.05 40.24 -13.03
CA ILE A 478 -59.37 41.41 -13.63
C ILE A 478 -58.34 40.97 -14.67
N ALA A 479 -57.52 39.97 -14.38
CA ALA A 479 -56.53 39.46 -15.33
C ALA A 479 -57.19 38.83 -16.57
N ASN A 480 -58.29 38.10 -16.40
CA ASN A 480 -59.05 37.51 -17.49
C ASN A 480 -59.75 38.56 -18.35
N GLU A 481 -60.37 39.57 -17.72
CA GLU A 481 -60.97 40.70 -18.44
C GLU A 481 -59.90 41.46 -19.24
N TRP A 482 -58.72 41.66 -18.66
CA TRP A 482 -57.58 42.29 -19.35
C TRP A 482 -57.07 41.47 -20.54
N MET A 483 -57.15 40.14 -20.50
CA MET A 483 -56.82 39.29 -21.66
C MET A 483 -57.88 39.30 -22.77
N GLU A 484 -59.10 39.75 -22.46
CA GLU A 484 -60.22 39.80 -23.41
C GLU A 484 -60.44 41.18 -24.05
N THR A 485 -59.84 42.24 -23.49
CA THR A 485 -59.77 43.59 -24.08
C THR A 485 -58.63 43.71 -25.08
#